data_AF-A0A2S3X6S1-F1
#
_entry.id   AF-A0A2S3X6S1-F1
#
_cell.length_a   1.000
_cell.length_b   1.000
_cell.length_c   1.000
_cell.angle_alpha   90.00
_cell.angle_beta   90.00
_cell.angle_gamma   90.00
#
_symmetry.space_group_name_H-M   'P 1'
#
loop_
_entity.id
_entity.type
_entity.pdbx_description
1 polymer ?
#
loop_
_entity_poly.entity_id
_entity_poly.type
_entity_poly.pdbx_seq_one_letter_code
_entity_poly.pdbx_strand_id
1 'polypeptide(L)' 'MDKYNKSGLALQKNLLNLRRERDRLKAEGKHKEAERLAQEISRIEAVVAALPEAAKPPTLQ' A
#
# COMPACT_ATOMS: atom_id res chain seq x y z
N MET A 1 17.43 16.52 2.30
CA MET A 1 16.42 15.97 1.37
C MET A 1 15.89 14.63 1.90
N ASP A 2 15.63 14.50 3.22
CA ASP A 2 15.64 13.16 3.86
C ASP A 2 14.31 12.72 4.49
N LYS A 3 13.35 13.64 4.63
CA LYS A 3 12.05 13.31 5.24
C LYS A 3 11.15 12.49 4.32
N TYR A 4 11.17 12.76 3.02
CA TYR A 4 10.33 12.07 2.04
C TYR A 4 10.69 10.59 1.90
N ASN A 5 11.97 10.24 2.05
CA ASN A 5 12.44 8.87 1.90
C ASN A 5 11.97 7.96 3.05
N LYS A 6 11.95 8.46 4.30
CA LYS A 6 11.40 7.71 5.45
C LYS A 6 9.88 7.54 5.38
N SER A 7 9.16 8.58 4.97
CA SER A 7 7.71 8.52 4.83
C SER A 7 7.28 7.58 3.71
N GLY A 8 7.97 7.59 2.57
CA GLY A 8 7.72 6.65 1.46
C GLY A 8 7.97 5.20 1.84
N LEU A 9 9.08 4.92 2.55
CA LEU A 9 9.42 3.56 2.99
C LEU A 9 8.43 3.03 4.03
N ALA A 10 8.00 3.87 4.98
CA ALA A 10 6.98 3.49 5.95
C ALA A 10 5.64 3.18 5.28
N LEU A 11 5.27 3.96 4.26
CA LEU A 11 4.04 3.77 3.50
C LEU A 11 4.07 2.46 2.69
N GLN A 12 5.20 2.14 2.04
CA GLN A 12 5.39 0.86 1.34
C GLN A 12 5.29 -0.34 2.29
N LYS A 13 5.90 -0.25 3.48
CA LYS A 13 5.81 -1.31 4.49
C LYS A 13 4.37 -1.51 4.96
N ASN A 14 3.63 -0.43 5.16
CA ASN A 14 2.21 -0.50 5.51
C ASN A 14 1.37 -1.11 4.38
N LEU A 15 1.63 -0.73 3.13
CA LEU A 15 0.98 -1.32 1.94
C LEU A 15 1.24 -2.83 1.84
N LEU A 16 2.47 -3.27 2.08
CA LEU A 16 2.80 -4.69 2.09
C LEU A 16 2.04 -5.46 3.17
N ASN A 17 1.91 -4.88 4.36
CA ASN A 17 1.14 -5.47 5.45
C ASN A 17 -0.35 -5.56 5.11
N LEU A 18 -0.93 -4.50 4.53
CA LEU A 18 -2.33 -4.49 4.10
C LEU A 18 -2.59 -5.55 3.02
N ARG A 19 -1.70 -5.71 2.04
CA ARG A 19 -1.82 -6.77 1.01
C ARG A 19 -1.81 -8.17 1.62
N ARG A 20 -0.92 -8.42 2.59
CA ARG A 20 -0.87 -9.70 3.32
C ARG A 20 -2.15 -9.95 4.11
N GLU A 21 -2.70 -8.93 4.76
CA GLU A 21 -3.93 -9.06 5.52
C GLU A 21 -5.13 -9.35 4.62
N ARG A 22 -5.23 -8.66 3.47
CA ARG A 22 -6.23 -8.98 2.44
C ARG A 22 -6.16 -10.45 2.02
N ASP A 23 -4.95 -10.96 1.81
CA ASP A 23 -4.75 -12.34 1.34
C ASP A 23 -5.12 -13.35 2.44
N ARG A 24 -4.85 -13.04 3.72
CA ARG A 24 -5.38 -13.82 4.86
C ARG A 24 -6.90 -13.78 4.92
N LEU A 25 -7.52 -12.61 4.81
CA LEU A 25 -8.98 -12.47 4.81
C LEU A 25 -9.63 -13.26 3.66
N LYS A 26 -9.00 -13.30 2.48
CA LYS A 26 -9.44 -14.18 1.38
C LYS A 26 -9.33 -15.66 1.75
N ALA A 27 -8.23 -16.07 2.38
CA ALA A 27 -8.03 -17.45 2.81
C ALA A 27 -9.01 -17.87 3.93
N GLU A 28 -9.41 -16.93 4.79
CA GLU A 28 -10.43 -17.12 5.83
C GLU A 28 -11.88 -17.10 5.30
N GLY A 29 -12.08 -16.88 4.00
CA GLY A 29 -13.42 -16.77 3.39
C GLY A 29 -14.13 -15.44 3.65
N LYS A 30 -13.45 -14.46 4.24
CA LYS A 30 -13.96 -13.10 4.49
C LYS A 30 -13.84 -12.21 3.25
N HIS A 31 -14.48 -12.63 2.17
CA HIS A 31 -14.37 -11.99 0.86
C HIS A 31 -14.78 -10.51 0.88
N LYS A 32 -15.84 -10.14 1.60
CA LYS A 32 -16.30 -8.74 1.71
C LYS A 32 -15.28 -7.82 2.39
N GLU A 33 -14.63 -8.30 3.46
CA GLU A 33 -13.59 -7.53 4.15
C GLU A 33 -12.34 -7.41 3.30
N ALA A 34 -11.93 -8.50 2.64
CA ALA A 34 -10.83 -8.48 1.68
C ALA A 34 -11.08 -7.52 0.51
N GLU A 35 -12.33 -7.42 0.02
CA GLU A 35 -12.70 -6.53 -1.07
C GLU A 35 -12.66 -5.05 -0.63
N ARG A 36 -13.15 -4.75 0.58
CA ARG A 36 -13.00 -3.42 1.19
C ARG A 36 -11.51 -3.07 1.34
N LEU A 37 -10.70 -4.00 1.86
CA LEU A 37 -9.26 -3.79 2.03
C LEU A 37 -8.57 -3.57 0.68
N ALA A 38 -8.99 -4.28 -0.37
CA ALA A 38 -8.47 -4.09 -1.72
C ALA A 38 -8.77 -2.70 -2.29
N GLN A 39 -9.97 -2.16 -2.03
CA GLN A 39 -10.32 -0.80 -2.43
C GLN A 39 -9.49 0.26 -1.69
N GLU A 40 -9.25 0.07 -0.39
CA GLU A 40 -8.39 0.96 0.39
C GLU A 40 -6.93 0.92 -0.10
N ILE A 41 -6.39 -0.29 -0.33
CA ILE A 41 -5.07 -0.49 -0.92
C ILE A 41 -4.96 0.25 -2.26
N SER A 42 -5.94 0.10 -3.14
CA SER A 42 -5.95 0.74 -4.46
C SER A 42 -5.97 2.28 -4.36
N ARG A 43 -6.71 2.86 -3.40
CA ARG A 43 -6.68 4.31 -3.15
C ARG A 43 -5.32 4.78 -2.67
N ILE A 44 -4.70 4.05 -1.74
CA ILE A 44 -3.37 4.40 -1.23
C ILE A 44 -2.35 4.31 -2.37
N GLU A 45 -2.40 3.26 -3.18
CA GLU A 45 -1.53 3.08 -4.35
C GLU A 45 -1.71 4.20 -5.38
N ALA A 46 -2.95 4.64 -5.63
CA ALA A 46 -3.22 5.76 -6.53
C ALA A 46 -2.65 7.07 -6.00
N VAL A 47 -2.77 7.33 -4.69
CA VAL A 47 -2.17 8.51 -4.05
C VAL A 47 -0.64 8.44 -4.13
N VAL A 48 -0.04 7.27 -3.90
CA VAL A 48 1.41 7.07 -4.03
C VAL A 48 1.88 7.22 -5.47
N ALA A 49 1.12 6.71 -6.44
CA ALA A 49 1.44 6.84 -7.85
C ALA A 49 1.34 8.29 -8.34
N ALA A 50 0.43 9.07 -7.75
CA ALA A 50 0.25 10.50 -8.01
C ALA A 50 1.26 11.39 -7.27
N LEU A 51 2.05 10.85 -6.32
CA LEU A 51 3.14 11.61 -5.72
C LEU A 51 4.24 11.88 -6.77
N PRO A 52 4.82 13.09 -6.79
CA PRO A 52 5.87 13.44 -7.74
C PRO A 52 7.08 12.52 -7.59
N GLU A 53 7.83 12.27 -8.68
CA GLU A 53 8.97 11.33 -8.71
C GLU A 53 9.99 11.55 -7.60
N ALA A 54 10.16 12.79 -7.13
CA ALA A 54 11.03 13.13 -5.99
C ALA A 54 10.58 12.54 -4.63
N ALA A 55 9.34 12.06 -4.53
CA ALA A 55 8.75 11.40 -3.36
C ALA A 55 8.39 9.93 -3.62
N LYS A 56 8.64 9.41 -4.83
CA LYS A 56 8.49 7.98 -5.13
C LYS A 56 9.65 7.21 -4.49
N PRO A 57 9.41 6.36 -3.48
CA PRO A 57 10.45 5.46 -3.01
C PRO A 57 10.88 4.53 -4.16
N PRO A 58 12.19 4.35 -4.40
CA PRO A 58 12.74 3.71 -5.61
C PRO A 58 12.54 2.18 -5.70
N THR A 59 11.55 1.61 -5.04
CA THR A 59 11.39 0.15 -4.90
C THR A 59 10.05 -0.38 -5.40
N LEU A 60 9.41 0.30 -6.36
CA LEU A 60 8.36 -0.30 -7.18
C LEU A 60 8.96 -0.71 -8.52
N GLN A 61 9.78 -1.77 -8.49
CA GLN A 61 9.99 -2.69 -9.61
C GLN A 61 9.21 -3.97 -9.30
#